data_AF-A0A4Y2PY72-F1
#
_entry.id   AF-A0A4Y2PY72-F1
#
_cell.length_a   1.000
_cell.length_b   1.000
_cell.length_c   1.000
_cell.angle_alpha   90.00
_cell.angle_beta   90.00
_cell.angle_gamma   90.00
#
_symmetry.space_group_name_H-M   'P 1'
#
loop_
_entity.id
_entity.type
_entity.pdbx_description
1 polymer ?
#
loop_
_entity_poly.entity_id
_entity_poly.type
_entity_poly.pdbx_seq_one_letter_code
_entity_poly.pdbx_strand_id
1 'polypeptide(L)'
;MSMIELQLQNAVNKLVACCDKNGHAISAEKSRCVHFCRKRNIHLDPNIQIRNAPIPVVNEIRFLGVIFRSETRFLPHILRLRKMCERSWNILKVLIETSWSADRTSLPSSHSLPY
;
A
#
# COMPACT_ATOMS: atom_id res chain seq x y z
N MET A 1 -27.88 -10.52 13.95
CA MET A 1 -26.42 -10.74 13.89
C MET A 1 -26.15 -11.92 13.00
N SER A 2 -25.28 -11.78 11.99
CA SER A 2 -24.94 -12.94 11.15
C SER A 2 -24.09 -13.94 11.97
N MET A 3 -24.28 -15.25 11.77
CA MET A 3 -23.49 -16.27 12.48
C MET A 3 -21.98 -16.08 12.30
N ILE A 4 -21.57 -15.56 11.14
CA ILE A 4 -20.17 -15.27 10.80
C ILE A 4 -19.62 -14.10 11.62
N GLU A 5 -20.40 -13.04 11.79
CA GLU A 5 -20.02 -11.87 12.61
C GLU A 5 -19.79 -12.26 14.07
N LEU A 6 -20.64 -13.14 14.62
CA LEU A 6 -20.47 -13.66 15.97
C LEU A 6 -19.18 -14.50 16.09
N GLN A 7 -18.89 -15.34 15.10
CA GLN A 7 -17.65 -16.13 15.07
C GLN A 7 -16.41 -15.23 14.98
N LEU A 8 -16.45 -14.20 14.14
CA LEU A 8 -15.38 -13.19 14.03
C LEU A 8 -15.19 -12.45 15.35
N GLN A 9 -16.28 -11.98 15.98
CA GLN A 9 -16.21 -11.28 17.26
C GLN A 9 -15.62 -12.18 18.36
N ASN A 10 -16.01 -13.45 18.42
CA ASN A 10 -15.45 -14.41 19.37
C ASN A 10 -13.96 -14.67 19.12
N ALA A 11 -13.52 -14.74 17.87
CA ALA A 11 -12.10 -14.88 17.52
C ALA A 11 -11.29 -13.65 17.94
N VAL A 12 -11.81 -12.44 17.68
CA VAL A 12 -11.19 -11.17 18.10
C VAL A 12 -11.11 -11.08 19.63
N ASN A 13 -12.17 -11.47 20.34
CA ASN A 13 -12.16 -11.49 21.81
C ASN A 13 -11.07 -12.43 22.37
N LYS A 14 -10.91 -13.62 21.77
CA LYS A 14 -9.83 -14.56 22.13
C LYS A 14 -8.45 -13.99 21.85
N LEU A 15 -8.27 -13.29 20.72
CA LEU A 15 -7.02 -12.63 20.37
C LEU A 15 -6.67 -11.54 21.39
N VAL A 16 -7.61 -10.66 21.71
CA VAL A 16 -7.41 -9.59 22.70
C VAL A 16 -7.06 -10.17 24.07
N ALA A 17 -7.80 -11.18 24.53
CA ALA A 17 -7.49 -11.85 25.80
C ALA A 17 -6.12 -12.53 25.81
N CYS A 18 -5.66 -13.06 24.67
CA CYS A 18 -4.33 -13.63 24.53
C CYS A 18 -3.24 -12.55 24.61
N CYS A 19 -3.42 -11.44 23.88
CA CYS A 19 -2.50 -10.32 23.92
C CYS A 19 -2.38 -9.73 25.33
N ASP A 20 -3.51 -9.55 26.02
CA ASP A 20 -3.55 -9.01 27.39
C ASP A 20 -2.80 -9.92 28.37
N LYS A 21 -2.96 -11.24 28.26
CA LYS A 21 -2.19 -12.22 29.05
C LYS A 21 -0.69 -12.16 28.79
N ASN A 22 -0.30 -11.83 27.57
CA ASN A 22 1.10 -11.71 27.16
C ASN A 22 1.69 -10.31 27.42
N GLY A 23 0.94 -9.39 28.05
CA GLY A 23 1.39 -8.03 28.34
C GLY A 23 1.35 -7.08 27.14
N HIS A 24 0.64 -7.43 26.07
CA HIS A 24 0.45 -6.58 24.89
C HIS A 24 -0.96 -6.00 24.84
N ALA A 25 -1.08 -4.68 24.66
CA ALA A 25 -2.36 -4.00 24.53
C ALA A 25 -2.70 -3.71 23.05
N ILE A 26 -3.89 -4.14 22.60
CA ILE A 26 -4.42 -3.79 21.28
C ILE A 26 -5.27 -2.52 21.39
N SER A 27 -4.95 -1.51 20.58
CA SER A 27 -5.74 -0.28 20.48
C SER A 27 -6.83 -0.41 19.40
N ALA A 28 -8.08 -0.21 19.79
CA ALA A 28 -9.22 -0.17 18.86
C ALA A 28 -9.09 1.00 17.86
N GLU A 29 -8.67 2.19 18.33
CA GLU A 29 -8.52 3.39 17.50
C GLU A 29 -7.49 3.23 16.38
N LYS A 30 -6.41 2.48 16.64
CA LYS A 30 -5.35 2.19 15.65
C LYS A 30 -5.69 1.00 14.77
N SER A 31 -6.71 0.22 15.13
CA SER A 31 -7.14 -0.95 14.37
C SER A 31 -8.07 -0.53 13.24
N ARG A 32 -7.96 -1.20 12.10
CA ARG A 32 -8.80 -0.99 10.92
C ARG A 32 -9.27 -2.35 10.39
N CYS A 33 -10.50 -2.43 9.93
CA CYS A 33 -11.05 -3.63 9.31
C CYS A 33 -11.15 -3.43 7.79
N VAL A 34 -10.69 -4.39 6.99
CA VAL A 34 -10.94 -4.42 5.55
C VAL A 34 -11.77 -5.66 5.25
N HIS A 35 -12.98 -5.45 4.74
CA HIS A 35 -13.88 -6.54 4.39
C HIS A 35 -13.64 -6.96 2.94
N PHE A 36 -13.19 -8.20 2.74
CA PHE A 36 -13.06 -8.81 1.42
C PHE A 36 -14.30 -9.64 1.12
N CYS A 37 -15.07 -9.24 0.12
CA CYS A 37 -16.25 -9.96 -0.32
C CYS A 37 -16.35 -10.02 -1.84
N ARG A 38 -16.78 -11.16 -2.38
CA ARG A 38 -17.09 -11.32 -3.81
C ARG A 38 -18.53 -10.95 -4.16
N LYS A 39 -19.38 -10.68 -3.15
CA LYS A 39 -20.78 -10.35 -3.35
C LYS A 39 -20.90 -8.97 -3.99
N ARG A 40 -21.65 -8.89 -5.08
CA ARG A 40 -21.92 -7.64 -5.82
C ARG A 40 -23.13 -6.87 -5.30
N ASN A 41 -23.87 -7.44 -4.34
CA ASN A 41 -25.03 -6.80 -3.72
C ASN A 41 -24.61 -5.94 -2.52
N ILE A 42 -25.45 -4.95 -2.20
CA ILE A 42 -25.36 -4.17 -0.96
C ILE A 42 -25.39 -5.15 0.20
N HIS A 43 -24.29 -5.20 0.95
CA HIS A 43 -24.17 -5.98 2.16
C HIS A 43 -23.72 -5.05 3.27
N LEU A 44 -24.23 -5.30 4.47
CA LEU A 44 -23.83 -4.54 5.64
C LEU A 44 -22.37 -4.84 5.97
N ASP A 45 -21.64 -3.79 6.31
CA ASP A 45 -20.29 -3.92 6.83
C ASP A 45 -20.30 -4.67 8.17
N PRO A 46 -19.28 -5.51 8.45
CA PRO A 46 -19.20 -6.23 9.70
C PRO A 46 -18.97 -5.25 10.87
N ASN A 47 -19.74 -5.38 11.94
CA ASN A 47 -19.56 -4.57 13.15
C ASN A 47 -18.72 -5.34 14.18
N ILE A 48 -17.40 -5.18 14.08
CA ILE A 48 -16.45 -5.82 14.98
C ILE A 48 -16.00 -4.80 16.03
N GLN A 49 -15.98 -5.21 17.29
CA GLN A 49 -15.61 -4.36 18.42
C GLN A 49 -14.40 -4.90 19.16
N ILE A 50 -13.55 -4.01 19.69
CA ILE A 50 -12.50 -4.32 20.65
C ILE A 50 -12.80 -3.53 21.91
N ARG A 51 -13.01 -4.20 23.04
CA ARG A 51 -13.29 -3.54 24.34
C ARG A 51 -14.45 -2.52 24.24
N ASN A 52 -15.55 -2.92 23.59
CA ASN A 52 -16.72 -2.09 23.29
C ASN A 52 -16.49 -0.87 22.37
N ALA A 53 -15.28 -0.71 21.80
CA ALA A 53 -15.02 0.28 20.78
C ALA A 53 -15.11 -0.34 19.38
N PRO A 54 -15.94 0.21 18.47
CA PRO A 54 -16.08 -0.32 17.12
C PRO A 54 -14.81 -0.08 16.29
N ILE A 55 -14.40 -1.09 15.54
CA ILE A 55 -13.30 -0.97 14.57
C ILE A 55 -13.87 -0.36 13.29
N PRO A 56 -13.34 0.77 12.81
CA PRO A 56 -13.79 1.37 11.56
C PRO A 56 -13.41 0.47 10.37
N VAL A 57 -14.39 0.21 9.52
CA VAL A 57 -14.21 -0.50 8.25
C VAL A 57 -13.67 0.50 7.22
N VAL A 58 -12.58 0.12 6.55
CA VAL A 58 -11.92 0.94 5.53
C VAL A 58 -11.81 0.15 4.23
N ASN A 59 -11.89 0.87 3.11
CA ASN A 59 -11.77 0.26 1.79
C ASN A 59 -10.35 -0.13 1.43
N GLU A 60 -9.35 0.54 2.01
CA GLU A 60 -7.94 0.33 1.67
C GLU A 60 -7.06 0.37 2.93
N ILE A 61 -6.11 -0.56 3.03
CA ILE A 61 -5.08 -0.57 4.06
C ILE A 61 -3.73 -0.92 3.46
N ARG A 62 -2.67 -0.29 3.95
CA ARG A 62 -1.29 -0.67 3.64
C ARG A 62 -0.76 -1.56 4.75
N PHE A 63 -0.38 -2.78 4.41
CA PHE A 63 0.21 -3.74 5.34
C PHE A 63 1.45 -4.37 4.70
N LEU A 64 2.58 -4.36 5.41
CA LEU A 64 3.88 -4.87 4.94
C LEU A 64 4.29 -4.34 3.55
N GLY A 65 3.97 -3.07 3.24
CA GLY A 65 4.30 -2.46 1.94
C GLY A 65 3.28 -2.70 0.82
N VAL A 66 2.41 -3.71 0.97
CA VAL A 66 1.34 -4.04 0.02
C VAL A 66 0.08 -3.23 0.34
N ILE A 67 -0.63 -2.80 -0.70
CA ILE A 67 -1.92 -2.12 -0.58
C ILE A 67 -3.02 -3.15 -0.80
N PHE A 68 -3.83 -3.36 0.23
CA PHE A 68 -4.99 -4.24 0.19
C PHE A 68 -6.27 -3.42 0.06
N ARG A 69 -7.13 -3.80 -0.88
CA ARG A 69 -8.40 -3.13 -1.14
C ARG A 69 -9.56 -4.12 -1.03
N SER A 70 -10.68 -3.66 -0.45
CA SER A 70 -11.91 -4.43 -0.23
C SER A 70 -12.42 -5.14 -1.49
N GLU A 71 -12.34 -4.49 -2.64
CA GLU A 71 -12.79 -4.99 -3.94
C GLU A 71 -11.88 -6.09 -4.54
N THR A 72 -10.88 -6.61 -3.81
CA THR A 72 -9.89 -7.62 -4.26
C THR A 72 -9.13 -7.25 -5.54
N ARG A 73 -9.20 -5.98 -5.96
CA ARG A 73 -8.45 -5.44 -7.10
C ARG A 73 -7.13 -4.89 -6.57
N PHE A 74 -6.02 -5.49 -7.00
CA PHE A 74 -4.66 -4.97 -6.74
C PHE A 74 -4.30 -3.74 -7.57
N LEU A 75 -5.24 -3.17 -8.31
CA LEU A 75 -5.01 -2.01 -9.17
C LEU A 75 -4.35 -0.82 -8.46
N PRO A 76 -4.79 -0.38 -7.25
CA PRO A 76 -4.12 0.73 -6.55
C PRO A 76 -2.65 0.40 -6.23
N HIS A 77 -2.36 -0.85 -5.87
CA HIS A 77 -1.01 -1.31 -5.62
C HIS A 77 -0.17 -1.28 -6.90
N ILE A 78 -0.67 -1.81 -8.00
CA ILE A 78 0.01 -1.84 -9.30
C ILE A 78 0.25 -0.41 -9.82
N LEU A 79 -0.73 0.48 -9.73
CA LEU A 79 -0.59 1.88 -10.13
C LEU A 79 0.48 2.59 -9.31
N ARG A 80 0.54 2.32 -8.00
CA ARG A 80 1.60 2.84 -7.14
C ARG A 80 2.97 2.29 -7.52
N LEU A 81 3.08 0.99 -7.79
CA LEU A 81 4.33 0.37 -8.24
C LEU A 81 4.80 0.97 -9.57
N ARG A 82 3.90 1.10 -10.55
CA ARG A 82 4.17 1.74 -11.84
C ARG A 82 4.74 3.14 -11.65
N LYS A 83 4.10 3.97 -10.81
CA LYS A 83 4.57 5.33 -10.51
C LYS A 83 5.94 5.35 -9.84
N MET A 84 6.24 4.37 -8.99
CA MET A 84 7.58 4.23 -8.40
C MET A 84 8.62 3.88 -9.47
N CYS A 85 8.33 2.93 -10.36
CA CYS A 85 9.22 2.57 -11.45
C CYS A 85 9.43 3.72 -12.45
N GLU A 86 8.37 4.46 -12.78
CA GLU A 86 8.45 5.62 -13.68
C GLU A 86 9.37 6.71 -13.13
N ARG A 87 9.36 6.96 -11.81
CA ARG A 87 10.30 7.90 -11.17
C ARG A 87 11.74 7.46 -11.32
N SER A 88 12.03 6.19 -11.00
CA SER A 88 13.38 5.63 -11.16
C SER A 88 13.83 5.67 -12.62
N TRP A 89 12.92 5.36 -13.55
CA TRP A 89 13.18 5.39 -14.99
C TRP A 89 13.48 6.80 -15.50
N ASN A 90 12.77 7.81 -15.03
CA ASN A 90 13.03 9.21 -15.41
C ASN A 90 14.42 9.67 -14.95
N ILE A 91 14.88 9.24 -13.78
CA ILE A 91 16.25 9.52 -13.31
C ILE A 91 17.26 8.83 -14.23
N LEU A 92 17.05 7.54 -14.53
CA LEU A 92 17.93 6.79 -15.42
C LEU A 92 18.02 7.44 -16.81
N LYS A 93 16.90 7.88 -17.37
CA LYS A 93 16.86 8.63 -18.65
C LYS A 93 17.75 9.87 -18.63
N VAL A 94 17.59 10.72 -17.61
CA VAL A 94 18.40 11.94 -17.47
C VAL A 94 19.90 11.62 -17.39
N LEU A 95 20.28 10.59 -16.64
CA LEU A 95 21.68 10.17 -16.51
C LEU A 95 22.26 9.62 -17.83
N ILE A 96 21.49 8.82 -18.56
CA ILE A 96 21.90 8.26 -19.86
C ILE A 96 22.07 9.37 -20.91
N GLU A 97 21.14 10.32 -20.95
CA GLU A 97 21.16 11.44 -21.91
C GLU A 97 22.29 12.46 -21.62
N THR A 98 22.63 12.67 -20.34
CA THR A 98 23.72 13.56 -19.92
C THR A 98 25.11 12.96 -20.14
N SER A 99 25.30 11.65 -19.92
CA SER A 99 26.60 11.00 -20.15
C SER A 99 26.96 10.92 -21.64
N TRP A 100 25.99 10.75 -22.53
CA TRP A 100 26.24 10.68 -23.98
C TRP A 100 26.54 12.05 -24.61
N SER A 101 25.98 13.13 -24.06
CA SER A 101 26.13 14.48 -24.62
C SER A 101 27.42 15.19 -24.16
N ALA A 102 27.97 14.82 -23.00
CA ALA A 102 29.23 15.38 -22.51
C ALA A 102 30.46 14.88 -23.28
N ASP A 103 30.43 13.64 -23.81
CA ASP A 103 31.54 13.06 -24.58
C ASP A 103 31.61 13.53 -26.04
N ARG A 104 30.59 14.24 -26.54
CA ARG A 104 30.57 14.77 -27.90
C ARG A 104 31.01 16.23 -28.03
N THR A 105 31.29 16.92 -26.92
CA THR A 105 31.62 18.36 -26.94
C THR A 105 33.05 18.71 -26.54
N SER A 106 33.94 17.74 -26.31
CA SER A 106 35.34 17.98 -25.94
C SER A 106 36.34 18.03 -27.13
N LEU A 107 35.89 18.44 -28.32
CA LEU A 107 36.79 18.73 -29.44
C LEU A 107 36.38 20.01 -30.19
N PRO A 108 36.71 21.21 -29.68
CA PRO A 108 37.04 22.30 -30.56
C PRO A 108 38.45 22.02 -31.10
N SER A 109 38.53 21.37 -32.26
CA SER A 109 39.73 21.42 -33.10
C SER A 109 39.92 22.88 -33.54
N SER A 110 40.53 23.66 -32.66
CA SER A 110 41.14 24.93 -32.96
C SER A 110 42.40 24.66 -33.78
N HIS A 111 42.61 25.50 -34.80
CA HIS A 111 43.74 25.51 -35.75
C HIS A 111 43.65 24.43 -36.84
N SER A 112 43.34 24.74 -38.10
CA SER A 112 44.10 25.66 -38.96
C SER A 112 43.28 26.21 -40.16
N LEU A 113 43.21 27.54 -40.28
CA LEU A 113 43.33 28.25 -41.58
C LEU A 113 44.84 28.39 -41.88
N PRO A 114 45.33 28.71 -43.11
CA PRO A 114 44.62 29.11 -44.35
C PRO A 114 45.09 28.37 -45.63
N TYR A 115 44.23 28.36 -46.67
CA TYR A 115 44.45 28.74 -48.08
C TYR A 115 43.24 28.26 -48.91
#